data_AF-A0A3A8YQU9-F1
#
_entry.id   AF-A0A3A8YQU9-F1
#
_cell.length_a   1.000
_cell.length_b   1.000
_cell.length_c   1.000
_cell.angle_alpha   90.00
_cell.angle_beta   90.00
_cell.angle_gamma   90.00
#
_symmetry.space_group_name_H-M   'P 1'
#
loop_
_entity.id
_entity.type
_entity.pdbx_description
1 polymer ?
#
loop_
_entity_poly.entity_id
_entity_poly.type
_entity_poly.pdbx_seq_one_letter_code
_entity_poly.pdbx_strand_id
1 'polypeptide(L)'
;MNLPYALAGYFCDKIAWLWRVSPGQDASAKMMAVMAGMEDLFSNPLPSFHPRDLLIGAGCGIALRLVVYFKAKNAKKFRHGMEYGSARWGNAKDIEPYVDPVFENNVLLTETERLMMSGRPKQPKYARNKNILVIGGSGSGKTRFFVKPNLMQMHSSYVVTDPKGTVLVECGKMLLKNNYRVKVLNTINFKKSMHYNPLVYIRSEKDILKLVNTIILNTKGEGQQSGEDFWVSATRSHTNTIPQRIELCGR
;
A
#
# COMPACT_ATOMS: atom_id res chain seq x y z
N MET A 1 -22.88 12.66 -18.85
CA MET A 1 -24.19 11.98 -18.85
C MET A 1 -25.12 12.62 -17.82
N ASN A 2 -25.91 13.65 -18.20
CA ASN A 2 -26.85 14.33 -17.29
C ASN A 2 -28.33 14.05 -17.60
N LEU A 3 -28.60 13.32 -18.69
CA LEU A 3 -29.93 12.96 -19.18
C LEU A 3 -30.84 12.33 -18.11
N PRO A 4 -30.41 11.35 -17.28
CA PRO A 4 -31.29 10.75 -16.27
C PRO A 4 -31.71 11.72 -15.16
N TYR A 5 -30.87 12.70 -14.82
CA TYR A 5 -31.22 13.73 -13.81
C TYR A 5 -32.20 14.76 -14.36
N ALA A 6 -32.07 15.10 -15.64
CA ALA A 6 -33.00 15.98 -16.33
C ALA A 6 -34.39 15.33 -16.49
N LEU A 7 -34.44 14.03 -16.81
CA LEU A 7 -35.68 13.27 -16.89
C LEU A 7 -36.37 13.12 -15.52
N ALA A 8 -35.60 12.87 -14.46
CA ALA A 8 -36.14 12.82 -13.10
C ALA A 8 -36.71 14.18 -12.66
N GLY A 9 -36.00 15.28 -12.97
CA GLY A 9 -36.49 16.63 -12.69
C GLY A 9 -37.76 16.97 -13.48
N TYR A 10 -37.81 16.60 -14.76
CA TYR A 10 -39.00 16.76 -15.62
C TYR A 10 -40.20 15.98 -15.10
N PHE A 11 -39.99 14.74 -14.65
CA PHE A 11 -41.06 13.92 -14.07
C PHE A 11 -41.61 14.51 -12.76
N CYS A 12 -40.72 14.99 -11.89
CA CYS A 12 -41.13 15.65 -10.64
C CYS A 12 -41.85 16.99 -10.88
N ASP A 13 -41.44 17.77 -11.88
CA ASP A 13 -42.15 18.98 -12.32
C ASP A 13 -43.58 18.68 -12.79
N LYS A 14 -43.76 17.59 -13.55
CA LYS A 14 -45.07 17.15 -14.03
C LYS A 14 -46.00 16.70 -12.91
N ILE A 15 -45.48 15.97 -11.94
CA ILE A 15 -46.25 15.55 -10.76
C ILE A 15 -46.65 16.78 -9.92
N ALA A 16 -45.75 17.76 -9.78
CA ALA A 16 -46.07 19.01 -9.09
C ALA A 16 -47.19 19.81 -9.80
N TRP A 17 -47.16 19.84 -11.13
CA TRP A 17 -48.25 20.43 -11.92
C TRP A 17 -49.58 19.72 -11.71
N LEU A 18 -49.59 18.38 -11.77
CA LEU A 18 -50.79 17.58 -11.59
C LEU A 18 -51.36 17.78 -10.17
N TRP A 19 -50.50 17.81 -9.14
CA TRP A 19 -50.89 18.10 -7.77
C TRP A 19 -51.53 19.48 -7.58
N ARG A 20 -51.09 20.46 -8.36
CA ARG A 20 -51.63 21.83 -8.32
C ARG A 20 -53.00 21.93 -8.99
N VAL A 21 -53.21 21.20 -10.10
CA VAL A 21 -54.44 21.25 -10.91
C VAL A 21 -55.52 20.29 -10.37
N SER A 22 -55.14 19.26 -9.60
CA SER A 22 -56.09 18.30 -9.02
C SER A 22 -57.00 18.89 -7.95
N PRO A 23 -58.32 18.65 -8.02
CA PRO A 23 -59.30 19.12 -7.03
C PRO A 23 -59.23 18.30 -5.73
N GLY A 24 -59.40 18.97 -4.60
CA GLY A 24 -59.46 18.36 -3.27
C GLY A 24 -59.11 19.35 -2.17
N GLN A 25 -59.87 19.37 -1.07
CA GLN A 25 -59.58 20.26 0.07
C GLN A 25 -58.56 19.63 1.03
N ASP A 26 -58.59 18.31 1.17
CA ASP A 26 -57.66 17.54 2.02
C ASP A 26 -56.54 16.87 1.21
N ALA A 27 -55.39 16.66 1.86
CA ALA A 27 -54.20 16.07 1.23
C ALA A 27 -54.44 14.64 0.72
N SER A 28 -55.27 13.85 1.41
CA SER A 28 -55.63 12.48 1.00
C SER A 28 -56.53 12.47 -0.25
N ALA A 29 -57.51 13.36 -0.31
CA ALA A 29 -58.39 13.51 -1.47
C ALA A 29 -57.62 13.98 -2.71
N LYS A 30 -56.69 14.94 -2.53
CA LYS A 30 -55.78 15.38 -3.60
C LYS A 30 -54.88 14.26 -4.10
N MET A 31 -54.33 13.43 -3.21
CA MET A 31 -53.50 12.28 -3.59
C MET A 31 -54.29 11.30 -4.48
N MET A 32 -55.53 10.99 -4.13
CA MET A 32 -56.38 10.11 -4.92
C MET A 32 -56.69 10.69 -6.30
N ALA A 33 -56.96 12.00 -6.38
CA ALA A 33 -57.19 12.69 -7.65
C ALA A 33 -55.94 12.73 -8.54
N VAL A 34 -54.75 12.91 -7.95
CA VAL A 34 -53.46 12.86 -8.68
C VAL A 34 -53.16 11.45 -9.19
N MET A 35 -53.46 10.42 -8.41
CA MET A 35 -53.27 9.02 -8.85
C MET A 35 -54.23 8.66 -10.00
N ALA A 36 -55.46 9.17 -9.97
CA ALA A 36 -56.42 8.99 -11.05
C ALA A 36 -56.04 9.76 -12.32
N GLY A 37 -55.48 10.97 -12.20
CA GLY A 37 -55.02 11.79 -13.33
C GLY A 37 -53.61 11.46 -13.85
N MET A 38 -52.98 10.39 -13.33
CA MET A 38 -51.63 10.00 -13.71
C MET A 38 -51.53 9.55 -15.18
N GLU A 39 -52.62 9.03 -15.73
CA GLU A 39 -52.72 8.64 -17.15
C GLU A 39 -52.62 9.86 -18.09
N ASP A 40 -53.09 11.03 -17.64
CA ASP A 40 -53.05 12.29 -18.39
C ASP A 40 -51.76 13.09 -18.19
N LEU A 41 -50.82 12.60 -17.36
CA LEU A 41 -49.61 13.32 -16.97
C LEU A 41 -48.74 13.72 -18.17
N PHE A 42 -48.73 12.90 -19.23
CA PHE A 42 -47.91 13.11 -20.42
C PHE A 42 -48.69 13.63 -21.63
N SER A 43 -49.99 13.89 -21.50
CA SER A 43 -50.84 14.40 -22.59
C SER A 43 -50.32 15.73 -23.14
N ASN A 44 -49.62 16.52 -22.33
CA ASN A 44 -48.80 17.65 -22.79
C ASN A 44 -47.31 17.38 -22.51
N PRO A 45 -46.42 17.36 -23.53
CA PRO A 45 -45.00 17.01 -23.36
C PRO A 45 -44.13 18.17 -22.85
N LEU A 46 -44.69 19.36 -22.63
CA LEU A 46 -43.93 20.54 -22.18
C LEU A 46 -43.95 20.68 -20.65
N PRO A 47 -42.82 21.03 -19.99
CA PRO A 47 -42.77 21.25 -18.55
C PRO A 47 -43.70 22.38 -18.10
N SER A 48 -44.10 22.35 -16.83
CA SER A 48 -44.90 23.42 -16.22
C SER A 48 -44.05 24.68 -16.12
N PHE A 49 -44.51 25.80 -16.68
CA PHE A 49 -43.79 27.08 -16.56
C PHE A 49 -44.10 27.83 -15.25
N HIS A 50 -44.71 27.16 -14.26
CA HIS A 50 -44.93 27.78 -12.96
C HIS A 50 -43.68 27.74 -12.09
N PRO A 51 -43.31 28.87 -11.44
CA PRO A 51 -42.07 28.96 -10.66
C PRO A 51 -41.94 27.91 -9.55
N ARG A 52 -43.05 27.52 -8.90
CA ARG A 52 -43.03 26.54 -7.81
C ARG A 52 -42.81 25.11 -8.32
N ASP A 53 -43.41 24.75 -9.44
CA ASP A 53 -43.31 23.40 -10.03
C ASP A 53 -41.89 23.18 -10.59
N LEU A 54 -41.34 24.21 -11.27
CA LEU A 54 -39.96 24.20 -11.78
C LEU A 54 -38.92 24.10 -10.67
N LEU A 55 -39.13 24.77 -9.54
CA LEU A 55 -38.23 24.67 -8.38
C LEU A 55 -38.26 23.27 -7.77
N ILE A 56 -39.43 22.63 -7.72
CA ILE A 56 -39.56 21.24 -7.25
C ILE A 56 -38.85 20.28 -8.22
N GLY A 57 -39.07 20.42 -9.53
CA GLY A 57 -38.40 19.62 -10.54
C GLY A 57 -36.88 19.77 -10.53
N ALA A 58 -36.38 21.01 -10.51
CA ALA A 58 -34.95 21.30 -10.43
C ALA A 58 -34.33 20.77 -9.12
N GLY A 59 -35.03 20.97 -7.98
CA GLY A 59 -34.62 20.46 -6.68
C GLY A 59 -34.48 18.94 -6.66
N CYS A 60 -35.47 18.21 -7.19
CA CYS A 60 -35.44 16.75 -7.29
C CYS A 60 -34.31 16.25 -8.20
N GLY A 61 -34.09 16.88 -9.36
CA GLY A 61 -32.99 16.52 -10.26
C GLY A 61 -31.61 16.73 -9.61
N ILE A 62 -31.42 17.83 -8.88
CA ILE A 62 -30.18 18.12 -8.14
C ILE A 62 -29.99 17.14 -6.98
N ALA A 63 -31.04 16.86 -6.20
CA ALA A 63 -30.99 15.91 -5.10
C ALA A 63 -30.60 14.50 -5.58
N LEU A 64 -31.21 14.02 -6.67
CA LEU A 64 -30.86 12.72 -7.26
C LEU A 64 -29.39 12.69 -7.72
N ARG A 65 -28.92 13.78 -8.34
CA ARG A 65 -27.52 13.91 -8.76
C ARG A 65 -26.56 13.89 -7.57
N LEU A 66 -26.90 14.55 -6.47
CA LEU A 66 -26.11 14.53 -5.24
C LEU A 66 -26.07 13.13 -4.63
N VAL A 67 -27.22 12.43 -4.54
CA VAL A 67 -27.29 11.06 -4.02
C VAL A 67 -26.43 10.10 -4.84
N VAL A 68 -26.51 10.17 -6.18
CA VAL A 68 -25.68 9.33 -7.06
C VAL A 68 -24.21 9.69 -6.95
N TYR A 69 -23.86 10.97 -6.88
CA TYR A 69 -22.48 11.42 -6.70
C TYR A 69 -21.87 10.94 -5.37
N PHE A 70 -22.60 11.07 -4.27
CA PHE A 70 -22.17 10.55 -2.96
C PHE A 70 -22.04 9.03 -2.96
N LYS A 71 -22.99 8.31 -3.58
CA LYS A 71 -22.89 6.85 -3.73
C LYS A 71 -21.71 6.43 -4.61
N ALA A 72 -21.44 7.15 -5.70
CA ALA A 72 -20.32 6.84 -6.60
C ALA A 72 -18.97 7.10 -5.93
N LYS A 73 -18.83 8.19 -5.16
CA LYS A 73 -17.61 8.48 -4.40
C LYS A 73 -17.40 7.52 -3.23
N ASN A 74 -18.48 7.06 -2.60
CA ASN A 74 -18.44 6.09 -1.51
C ASN A 74 -18.62 4.65 -1.99
N ALA A 75 -18.56 4.40 -3.30
CA ALA A 75 -18.61 3.05 -3.86
C ALA A 75 -17.32 2.32 -3.46
N LYS A 76 -17.42 1.58 -2.37
CA LYS A 76 -16.41 0.62 -1.96
C LYS A 76 -16.19 -0.36 -3.11
N LYS A 77 -14.94 -0.60 -3.49
CA LYS A 77 -14.56 -1.54 -4.55
C LYS A 77 -14.77 -2.97 -4.06
N PHE A 78 -16.01 -3.43 -4.09
CA PHE A 78 -16.35 -4.82 -3.81
C PHE A 78 -16.20 -5.66 -5.06
N ARG A 79 -15.67 -6.88 -4.91
CA ARG A 79 -15.72 -7.91 -5.94
C ARG A 79 -17.02 -8.69 -5.74
N HIS A 80 -18.08 -8.28 -6.42
CA HIS A 80 -19.37 -8.94 -6.34
C HIS A 80 -19.29 -10.36 -6.94
N GLY A 81 -19.81 -11.35 -6.22
CA GLY A 81 -19.83 -12.75 -6.67
C GLY A 81 -18.49 -13.51 -6.55
N MET A 82 -17.47 -12.93 -5.92
CA MET A 82 -16.22 -13.64 -5.62
C MET A 82 -16.02 -13.72 -4.11
N GLU A 83 -15.89 -14.95 -3.61
CA GLU A 83 -15.51 -15.20 -2.23
C GLU A 83 -14.11 -14.66 -1.93
N TYR A 84 -13.85 -14.42 -0.64
CA TYR A 84 -12.56 -13.94 -0.17
C TYR A 84 -11.48 -14.97 -0.48
N GLY A 85 -10.41 -14.57 -1.17
CA GLY A 85 -9.33 -15.50 -1.54
C GLY A 85 -9.51 -16.22 -2.88
N SER A 86 -10.24 -15.63 -3.83
CA SER A 86 -10.34 -16.02 -5.25
C SER A 86 -9.02 -16.00 -6.05
N ALA A 87 -7.91 -16.34 -5.41
CA ALA A 87 -6.60 -16.47 -6.04
C ALA A 87 -6.65 -17.54 -7.13
N ARG A 88 -6.01 -17.24 -8.25
CA ARG A 88 -5.80 -18.18 -9.35
C ARG A 88 -4.31 -18.22 -9.69
N TRP A 89 -3.89 -19.29 -10.34
CA TRP A 89 -2.59 -19.33 -10.98
C TRP A 89 -2.48 -18.17 -11.99
N GLY A 90 -1.37 -17.43 -11.90
CA GLY A 90 -1.05 -16.35 -12.81
C GLY A 90 -0.54 -16.90 -14.13
N ASN A 91 -0.76 -16.15 -15.20
CA ASN A 91 -0.19 -16.40 -16.52
C ASN A 91 0.90 -15.36 -16.83
N ALA A 92 1.68 -15.57 -17.89
CA ALA A 92 2.75 -14.64 -18.30
C ALA A 92 2.25 -13.18 -18.48
N LYS A 93 1.03 -13.00 -19.01
CA LYS A 93 0.40 -11.67 -19.17
C LYS A 93 0.10 -10.97 -17.85
N ASP A 94 -0.06 -11.72 -16.76
CA ASP A 94 -0.33 -11.13 -15.45
C ASP A 94 0.94 -10.53 -14.86
N ILE A 95 2.12 -11.12 -15.10
CA ILE A 95 3.40 -10.63 -14.56
C ILE A 95 4.06 -9.56 -15.45
N GLU A 96 3.84 -9.62 -16.76
CA GLU A 96 4.46 -8.75 -17.77
C GLU A 96 4.49 -7.25 -17.41
N PRO A 97 3.42 -6.62 -16.88
CA PRO A 97 3.45 -5.19 -16.53
C PRO A 97 4.37 -4.86 -15.36
N TYR A 98 4.81 -5.85 -14.59
CA TYR A 98 5.69 -5.72 -13.44
C TYR A 98 7.15 -6.02 -13.76
N VAL A 99 7.47 -6.41 -14.99
CA VAL A 99 8.84 -6.73 -15.44
C VAL A 99 9.46 -5.49 -16.10
N ASP A 100 10.71 -5.20 -15.77
CA ASP A 100 11.51 -4.19 -16.44
C ASP A 100 12.06 -4.75 -17.75
N PRO A 101 12.04 -3.99 -18.87
CA PRO A 101 12.59 -4.46 -20.15
C PRO A 101 14.09 -4.80 -20.07
N VAL A 102 14.85 -4.15 -19.20
CA VAL A 102 16.26 -4.46 -18.97
C VAL A 102 16.33 -5.57 -17.92
N PHE A 103 16.85 -6.72 -18.31
CA PHE A 103 16.87 -7.92 -17.46
C PHE A 103 17.50 -7.65 -16.10
N GLU A 104 18.64 -6.98 -16.10
CA GLU A 104 19.46 -6.66 -14.93
C GLU A 104 18.73 -5.78 -13.91
N ASN A 105 17.68 -5.06 -14.32
CA ASN A 105 16.90 -4.22 -13.43
C ASN A 105 15.75 -4.96 -12.73
N ASN A 106 15.77 -6.29 -12.75
CA ASN A 106 14.74 -7.12 -12.15
C ASN A 106 15.25 -7.98 -10.98
N VAL A 107 14.39 -8.17 -9.99
CA VAL A 107 14.49 -9.27 -9.04
C VAL A 107 13.98 -10.55 -9.70
N LEU A 108 14.76 -11.61 -9.58
CA LEU A 108 14.40 -12.94 -10.07
C LEU A 108 13.56 -13.65 -9.01
N LEU A 109 12.33 -14.02 -9.37
CA LEU A 109 11.43 -14.78 -8.49
C LEU A 109 11.43 -16.26 -8.84
N THR A 110 11.30 -16.56 -10.13
CA THR A 110 11.32 -17.91 -10.71
C THR A 110 12.15 -17.87 -12.00
N GLU A 111 12.09 -18.95 -12.80
CA GLU A 111 12.68 -18.98 -14.14
C GLU A 111 12.05 -17.94 -15.08
N THR A 112 10.73 -17.75 -14.98
CA THR A 112 9.92 -16.94 -15.90
C THR A 112 9.44 -15.62 -15.29
N GLU A 113 9.11 -15.60 -14.00
CA GLU A 113 8.57 -14.44 -13.30
C GLU A 113 9.67 -13.57 -12.68
N ARG A 114 9.53 -12.26 -12.89
CA ARG A 114 10.50 -11.25 -12.47
C ARG A 114 9.77 -10.03 -11.94
N LEU A 115 10.43 -9.24 -11.11
CA LEU A 115 9.87 -8.02 -10.54
C LEU A 115 10.82 -6.84 -10.72
N MET A 116 10.35 -5.78 -11.36
CA MET A 116 11.16 -4.58 -11.60
C MET A 116 11.64 -3.93 -10.29
N MET A 117 12.91 -3.51 -10.26
CA MET A 117 13.51 -2.81 -9.14
C MET A 117 13.24 -1.30 -9.13
N SER A 118 12.65 -0.74 -10.18
CA SER A 118 12.25 0.67 -10.20
C SER A 118 11.18 0.95 -9.13
N GLY A 119 11.35 2.03 -8.36
CA GLY A 119 10.36 2.50 -7.39
C GLY A 119 9.21 3.29 -8.03
N ARG A 120 9.36 3.68 -9.30
CA ARG A 120 8.45 4.57 -10.02
C ARG A 120 8.23 4.05 -11.44
N PRO A 121 7.44 2.98 -11.62
CA PRO A 121 7.02 2.56 -12.96
C PRO A 121 6.25 3.69 -13.66
N LYS A 122 6.29 3.71 -14.99
CA LYS A 122 5.56 4.68 -15.83
C LYS A 122 4.08 4.77 -15.45
N GLN A 123 3.50 3.65 -15.04
CA GLN A 123 2.13 3.59 -14.53
C GLN A 123 2.17 3.24 -13.03
N PRO A 124 1.81 4.17 -12.13
CA PRO A 124 1.89 3.96 -10.68
C PRO A 124 1.12 2.75 -10.15
N LYS A 125 0.07 2.30 -10.86
CA LYS A 125 -0.70 1.08 -10.51
C LYS A 125 0.14 -0.20 -10.49
N TYR A 126 1.29 -0.20 -11.16
CA TYR A 126 2.19 -1.36 -11.21
C TYR A 126 3.33 -1.29 -10.19
N ALA A 127 3.37 -0.25 -9.35
CA ALA A 127 4.32 -0.21 -8.24
C ALA A 127 3.97 -1.29 -7.22
N ARG A 128 4.90 -2.22 -6.99
CA ARG A 128 4.75 -3.31 -6.02
C ARG A 128 5.75 -3.19 -4.88
N ASN A 129 5.36 -3.72 -3.72
CA ASN A 129 6.27 -3.94 -2.61
C ASN A 129 7.33 -4.98 -3.04
N LYS A 130 8.58 -4.74 -2.66
CA LYS A 130 9.74 -5.57 -3.03
C LYS A 130 10.23 -6.47 -1.90
N ASN A 131 9.55 -6.41 -0.75
CA ASN A 131 9.81 -7.36 0.32
C ASN A 131 9.32 -8.74 -0.10
N ILE A 132 10.25 -9.68 -0.23
CA ILE A 132 9.99 -11.04 -0.67
C ILE A 132 10.25 -12.00 0.49
N LEU A 133 9.26 -12.84 0.79
CA LEU A 133 9.37 -13.93 1.76
C LEU A 133 9.54 -15.24 1.00
N VAL A 134 10.69 -15.90 1.16
CA VAL A 134 10.95 -17.21 0.55
C VAL A 134 10.86 -18.29 1.61
N ILE A 135 9.84 -19.14 1.48
CA ILE A 135 9.59 -20.27 2.39
C ILE A 135 10.06 -21.55 1.70
N GLY A 136 10.79 -22.38 2.44
CA GLY A 136 11.19 -23.71 1.97
C GLY A 136 11.90 -24.48 3.08
N GLY A 137 11.79 -25.80 3.05
CA GLY A 137 12.43 -26.68 4.03
C GLY A 137 13.97 -26.57 4.04
N SER A 138 14.63 -27.23 4.98
CA SER A 138 16.09 -27.41 4.92
C SER A 138 16.46 -28.17 3.63
N GLY A 139 17.59 -27.81 3.00
CA GLY A 139 18.03 -28.45 1.75
C GLY A 139 17.28 -28.05 0.47
N SER A 140 16.17 -27.31 0.56
CA SER A 140 15.39 -26.83 -0.62
C SER A 140 16.13 -25.87 -1.57
N GLY A 141 17.36 -25.48 -1.22
CA GLY A 141 18.20 -24.67 -2.10
C GLY A 141 17.87 -23.17 -2.12
N LYS A 142 17.15 -22.62 -1.13
CA LYS A 142 16.85 -21.16 -1.01
C LYS A 142 18.05 -20.27 -1.35
N THR A 143 19.22 -20.56 -0.79
CA THR A 143 20.44 -19.81 -1.06
C THR A 143 20.89 -19.95 -2.53
N ARG A 144 20.88 -21.17 -3.07
CA ARG A 144 21.36 -21.46 -4.44
C ARG A 144 20.42 -20.92 -5.52
N PHE A 145 19.12 -21.05 -5.33
CA PHE A 145 18.12 -20.74 -6.36
C PHE A 145 17.55 -19.33 -6.25
N PHE A 146 17.53 -18.71 -5.07
CA PHE A 146 16.99 -17.37 -4.90
C PHE A 146 18.08 -16.34 -4.57
N VAL A 147 18.88 -16.56 -3.52
CA VAL A 147 19.85 -15.56 -3.04
C VAL A 147 20.98 -15.36 -4.05
N LYS A 148 21.67 -16.43 -4.48
CA LYS A 148 22.82 -16.31 -5.39
C LYS A 148 22.46 -15.69 -6.74
N PRO A 149 21.39 -16.08 -7.44
CA PRO A 149 21.05 -15.48 -8.73
C PRO A 149 20.74 -13.98 -8.60
N ASN A 150 20.04 -13.57 -7.53
CA ASN A 150 19.77 -12.16 -7.28
C ASN A 150 21.04 -11.36 -6.91
N LEU A 151 22.03 -11.96 -6.24
CA LEU A 151 23.34 -11.33 -6.05
C LEU A 151 24.13 -11.21 -7.36
N MET A 152 24.01 -12.20 -8.24
CA MET A 152 24.65 -12.23 -9.56
C MET A 152 24.04 -11.23 -10.55
N GLN A 153 22.79 -10.79 -10.34
CA GLN A 153 22.21 -9.68 -11.09
C GLN A 153 22.95 -8.36 -10.85
N MET A 154 23.57 -8.18 -9.68
CA MET A 154 24.39 -7.00 -9.35
C MET A 154 23.68 -5.65 -9.60
N HIS A 155 22.36 -5.61 -9.36
CA HIS A 155 21.52 -4.47 -9.66
C HIS A 155 21.47 -3.42 -8.54
N SER A 156 21.98 -3.72 -7.34
CA SER A 156 21.91 -2.83 -6.18
C SER A 156 23.00 -3.10 -5.14
N SER A 157 23.08 -2.26 -4.11
CA SER A 157 23.87 -2.57 -2.91
C SER A 157 23.20 -3.65 -2.07
N TYR A 158 23.98 -4.60 -1.57
CA TYR A 158 23.49 -5.75 -0.81
C TYR A 158 24.04 -5.76 0.62
N VAL A 159 23.18 -6.15 1.56
CA VAL A 159 23.56 -6.56 2.92
C VAL A 159 23.08 -8.00 3.07
N VAL A 160 24.01 -8.92 3.28
CA VAL A 160 23.72 -10.36 3.31
C VAL A 160 24.16 -10.92 4.65
N THR A 161 23.24 -11.58 5.35
CA THR A 161 23.56 -12.43 6.49
C THR A 161 23.96 -13.80 5.96
N ASP A 162 25.22 -14.20 6.18
CA ASP A 162 25.78 -15.46 5.68
C ASP A 162 26.30 -16.32 6.85
N PRO A 163 25.41 -17.02 7.58
CA PRO A 163 25.80 -17.81 8.76
C PRO A 163 26.83 -18.90 8.45
N LYS A 164 26.87 -19.40 7.20
CA LYS A 164 27.78 -20.47 6.77
C LYS A 164 29.04 -19.95 6.08
N GLY A 165 29.12 -18.65 5.77
CA GLY A 165 30.22 -18.05 5.02
C GLY A 165 30.33 -18.49 3.55
N THR A 166 29.33 -19.23 3.05
CA THR A 166 29.37 -19.81 1.69
C THR A 166 29.15 -18.77 0.59
N VAL A 167 28.25 -17.80 0.83
CA VAL A 167 27.86 -16.80 -0.16
C VAL A 167 29.04 -15.89 -0.49
N LEU A 168 29.79 -15.48 0.54
CA LEU A 168 30.99 -14.64 0.34
C LEU A 168 32.05 -15.36 -0.49
N VAL A 169 32.29 -16.65 -0.22
CA VAL A 169 33.31 -17.44 -0.92
C VAL A 169 32.95 -17.62 -2.40
N GLU A 170 31.68 -17.90 -2.70
CA GLU A 170 31.23 -18.22 -4.05
C GLU A 170 30.97 -16.96 -4.90
N CYS A 171 30.35 -15.92 -4.34
CA CYS A 171 29.94 -14.72 -5.08
C CYS A 171 30.87 -13.52 -4.86
N GLY A 172 31.67 -13.48 -3.79
CA GLY A 172 32.45 -12.30 -3.40
C GLY A 172 33.47 -11.86 -4.46
N LYS A 173 34.19 -12.80 -5.08
CA LYS A 173 35.14 -12.49 -6.17
C LYS A 173 34.45 -11.88 -7.39
N MET A 174 33.24 -12.34 -7.71
CA MET A 174 32.45 -11.82 -8.83
C MET A 174 31.99 -10.39 -8.55
N LEU A 175 31.55 -10.08 -7.33
CA LEU A 175 31.21 -8.72 -6.92
C LEU A 175 32.43 -7.78 -7.01
N LEU A 176 33.58 -8.19 -6.49
CA LEU A 176 34.82 -7.39 -6.56
C LEU A 176 35.22 -7.06 -8.00
N LYS A 177 35.11 -8.03 -8.91
CA LYS A 177 35.40 -7.83 -10.34
C LYS A 177 34.46 -6.83 -11.01
N ASN A 178 33.26 -6.65 -10.48
CA ASN A 178 32.26 -5.69 -10.97
C ASN A 178 32.24 -4.39 -10.14
N ASN A 179 33.39 -3.99 -9.59
CA ASN A 179 33.59 -2.74 -8.86
C ASN A 179 32.77 -2.59 -7.56
N TYR A 180 32.28 -3.68 -6.98
CA TYR A 180 31.67 -3.62 -5.66
C TYR A 180 32.73 -3.49 -4.56
N ARG A 181 32.44 -2.64 -3.58
CA ARG A 181 33.21 -2.59 -2.32
C ARG A 181 32.61 -3.62 -1.35
N VAL A 182 33.28 -4.76 -1.23
CA VAL A 182 32.86 -5.82 -0.31
C VAL A 182 33.45 -5.56 1.08
N LYS A 183 32.58 -5.45 2.09
CA LYS A 183 32.95 -5.36 3.51
C LYS A 183 32.35 -6.54 4.25
N VAL A 184 33.11 -7.14 5.15
CA VAL A 184 32.72 -8.37 5.86
C VAL A 184 32.81 -8.14 7.35
N LEU A 185 31.69 -8.20 8.07
CA LEU A 185 31.66 -8.22 9.53
C LEU A 185 31.62 -9.69 9.99
N ASN A 186 32.74 -10.20 10.47
CA ASN A 186 32.87 -11.56 10.95
C ASN A 186 32.97 -11.58 12.49
N THR A 187 31.93 -12.11 13.12
CA THR A 187 31.81 -12.18 14.58
C THR A 187 32.52 -13.39 15.21
N ILE A 188 33.06 -14.31 14.39
CA ILE A 188 33.79 -15.50 14.84
C ILE A 188 35.30 -15.26 14.75
N ASN A 189 35.77 -14.81 13.58
CA ASN A 189 37.18 -14.54 13.34
C ASN A 189 37.41 -13.05 13.04
N PHE A 190 37.70 -12.30 14.09
CA PHE A 190 37.95 -10.86 14.01
C PHE A 190 39.15 -10.49 13.13
N LYS A 191 40.15 -11.37 12.97
CA LYS A 191 41.29 -11.12 12.06
C LYS A 191 40.87 -11.06 10.58
N LYS A 192 39.74 -11.68 10.23
CA LYS A 192 39.14 -11.68 8.89
C LYS A 192 37.89 -10.80 8.81
N SER A 193 37.65 -9.98 9.83
CA SER A 193 36.53 -9.03 9.89
C SER A 193 37.01 -7.63 9.56
N MET A 194 36.12 -6.80 9.03
CA MET A 194 36.26 -5.37 9.16
C MET A 194 36.18 -4.98 10.64
N HIS A 195 36.88 -3.91 11.01
CA HIS A 195 36.66 -3.25 12.28
C HIS A 195 35.44 -2.33 12.16
N TYR A 196 34.48 -2.51 13.06
CA TYR A 196 33.27 -1.69 13.12
C TYR A 196 33.20 -1.02 14.49
N ASN A 197 33.19 0.32 14.47
CA ASN A 197 32.96 1.12 15.67
C ASN A 197 31.60 1.84 15.53
N PRO A 198 30.55 1.42 16.25
CA PRO A 198 29.25 2.06 16.20
C PRO A 198 29.26 3.49 16.74
N LEU A 199 30.22 3.85 17.61
CA LEU A 199 30.30 5.17 18.24
C LEU A 199 30.59 6.28 17.22
N VAL A 200 31.29 5.98 16.13
CA VAL A 200 31.57 6.93 15.03
C VAL A 200 30.29 7.40 14.33
N TYR A 201 29.19 6.64 14.47
CA TYR A 201 27.91 6.95 13.83
C TYR A 201 26.94 7.70 14.75
N ILE A 202 27.32 7.97 16.00
CA ILE A 202 26.53 8.76 16.94
C ILE A 202 26.73 10.24 16.61
N ARG A 203 25.69 10.91 16.08
CA ARG A 203 25.72 12.35 15.75
C ARG A 203 24.79 13.18 16.63
N SER A 204 23.91 12.51 17.36
CA SER A 204 22.92 13.13 18.23
C SER A 204 22.59 12.20 19.40
N GLU A 205 22.03 12.75 20.47
CA GLU A 205 21.56 11.96 21.62
C GLU A 205 20.51 10.90 21.22
N LYS A 206 19.70 11.19 20.19
CA LYS A 206 18.75 10.23 19.64
C LYS A 206 19.44 8.97 19.10
N ASP A 207 20.66 9.09 18.58
CA ASP A 207 21.41 7.95 18.06
C ASP A 207 21.98 7.08 19.18
N ILE A 208 22.29 7.67 20.34
CA ILE A 208 22.64 6.92 21.56
C ILE A 208 21.47 6.01 21.94
N LEU A 209 20.27 6.58 22.04
CA LEU A 209 19.06 5.81 22.37
C LEU A 209 18.78 4.69 21.34
N LYS A 210 19.00 4.94 20.04
CA LYS A 210 18.88 3.90 19.00
C LYS A 210 19.89 2.78 19.19
N LEU A 211 21.16 3.10 19.43
CA LEU A 211 22.21 2.11 19.63
C LEU A 211 21.90 1.23 20.84
N VAL A 212 21.57 1.87 21.96
CA VAL A 212 21.22 1.19 23.22
C VAL A 212 20.01 0.29 23.05
N ASN A 213 18.95 0.80 22.42
CA ASN A 213 17.76 -0.01 22.14
C ASN A 213 18.07 -1.18 21.21
N THR A 214 18.92 -0.98 20.21
CA THR A 214 19.33 -2.06 19.30
C THR A 214 20.08 -3.15 20.05
N ILE A 215 21.01 -2.80 20.94
CA ILE A 215 21.73 -3.78 21.77
C ILE A 215 20.75 -4.55 22.65
N ILE A 216 19.90 -3.85 23.41
CA ILE A 216 18.96 -4.46 24.34
C ILE A 216 17.98 -5.40 23.62
N LEU A 217 17.41 -4.97 22.48
CA LEU A 217 16.45 -5.79 21.73
C LEU A 217 17.10 -7.08 21.18
N ASN A 218 18.38 -7.03 20.84
CA ASN A 218 19.10 -8.21 20.33
C ASN A 218 19.71 -9.09 21.44
N THR A 219 19.69 -8.66 22.70
CA THR A 219 20.11 -9.48 23.86
C THR A 219 18.96 -10.14 24.59
N LYS A 220 17.71 -9.73 24.35
CA LYS A 220 16.51 -10.41 24.86
C LYS A 220 16.35 -11.73 24.11
N GLY A 221 16.62 -12.86 24.76
CA GLY A 221 16.44 -14.19 24.16
C GLY A 221 14.99 -14.45 23.76
N GLU A 222 14.78 -15.18 22.65
CA GLU A 222 13.45 -15.63 22.24
C GLU A 222 12.86 -16.51 23.36
N GLY A 223 11.86 -16.00 24.09
CA GLY A 223 11.12 -16.75 25.11
C GLY A 223 11.31 -16.34 26.56
N GLN A 224 12.10 -15.31 26.89
CA GLN A 224 12.08 -14.76 28.26
C GLN A 224 10.80 -13.94 28.48
N GLN A 225 9.82 -14.58 29.12
CA GLN A 225 8.66 -13.91 29.71
C GLN A 225 9.14 -12.83 30.69
N SER A 226 8.92 -11.56 30.33
CA SER A 226 8.45 -10.49 31.22
C SER A 226 8.82 -10.58 32.72
N GLY A 227 10.11 -10.58 33.02
CA GLY A 227 10.66 -10.38 34.37
C GLY A 227 11.83 -9.39 34.43
N GLU A 228 12.31 -8.88 33.29
CA GLU A 228 13.56 -8.10 33.20
C GLU A 228 13.34 -6.60 32.89
N ASP A 229 12.42 -5.93 33.57
CA ASP A 229 12.28 -4.47 33.46
C ASP A 229 13.42 -3.71 34.16
N PHE A 230 14.04 -4.30 35.18
CA PHE A 230 15.13 -3.66 35.93
C PHE A 230 16.40 -3.51 35.09
N TRP A 231 16.91 -4.59 34.49
CA TRP A 231 18.16 -4.56 33.73
C TRP A 231 18.05 -3.72 32.45
N VAL A 232 16.90 -3.77 31.77
CA VAL A 232 16.63 -2.93 30.59
C VAL A 232 16.62 -1.44 30.94
N SER A 233 16.03 -1.07 32.08
CA SER A 233 15.98 0.31 32.56
C SER A 233 17.35 0.79 33.07
N ALA A 234 18.07 -0.07 33.78
CA ALA A 234 19.42 0.19 34.27
C ALA A 234 20.41 0.38 33.11
N THR A 235 20.40 -0.49 32.09
CA THR A 235 21.27 -0.34 30.91
C THR A 235 20.97 0.95 30.18
N ARG A 236 19.69 1.29 29.95
CA ARG A 236 19.31 2.57 29.33
C ARG A 236 19.81 3.79 30.11
N SER A 237 19.63 3.77 31.43
CA SER A 237 20.08 4.84 32.33
C SER A 237 21.60 4.97 32.32
N HIS A 238 22.33 3.86 32.47
CA HIS A 238 23.80 3.85 32.50
C HIS A 238 24.43 4.30 31.18
N THR A 239 23.84 3.94 30.03
CA THR A 239 24.35 4.38 28.73
C THR A 239 24.06 5.85 28.40
N ASN A 240 23.02 6.43 29.01
CA ASN A 240 22.75 7.86 28.90
C ASN A 240 23.68 8.70 29.79
N THR A 241 24.28 8.09 30.83
CA THR A 241 25.26 8.73 31.72
C THR A 241 26.73 8.49 31.33
N ILE A 242 27.03 7.57 30.40
CA ILE A 242 28.35 7.52 29.75
C ILE A 242 28.55 8.87 29.03
N PRO A 243 29.72 9.54 29.19
CA PRO A 243 29.83 10.99 28.98
C PRO A 243 29.30 11.41 27.62
N GLN A 244 28.30 12.30 27.62
CA GLN A 244 27.78 12.97 26.42
C GLN A 244 28.83 13.81 25.67
N ARG A 245 30.08 13.82 26.14
CA ARG A 245 31.24 14.52 25.59
C ARG A 245 32.34 13.50 25.30
N ILE A 246 32.21 12.78 24.19
CA ILE A 246 33.35 12.07 23.59
C ILE A 246 34.03 13.06 22.65
N GLU A 247 35.01 13.81 23.16
CA GLU A 247 35.94 14.58 22.31
C GLU A 247 36.88 13.58 21.62
N LEU A 248 36.55 13.21 20.39
CA LEU A 248 37.48 12.51 19.50
C LEU A 248 38.53 13.52 19.03
N CYS A 249 39.65 13.61 19.76
CA CYS A 249 40.82 14.34 19.31
C CYS A 249 41.55 13.48 18.27
N GLY A 250 41.59 13.93 17.01
CA GLY A 250 42.28 13.27 15.90
C GLY A 250 43.17 14.24 15.13
N ARG A 251 44.35 13.78 14.71
CA ARG A 251 45.16 14.40 13.65
C ARG A 251 44.51 14.17 12.29
#